data_AF-A0A7G9NT77-F1
#
_entry.id   AF-A0A7G9NT77-F1
#
_cell.length_a   1.000
_cell.length_b   1.000
_cell.length_c   1.000
_cell.angle_alpha   90.00
_cell.angle_beta   90.00
_cell.angle_gamma   90.00
#
_symmetry.space_group_name_H-M   'P 1'
#
loop_
_entity.id
_entity.type
_entity.pdbx_description
1 polymer ?
#
loop_
_entity_poly.entity_id
_entity_poly.type
_entity_poly.pdbx_seq_one_letter_code
_entity_poly.pdbx_strand_id
1 'polypeptide(L)'
;MRIDIGPFRYSVQLVHGMIRHDDQDCYGLCDNLAQRILISDVPNESQRLSVFFHELMHAWWYHFGIDPADEEAVADLVGVAMTQFMQQASHALRGRGMSLRAAPMTGAPSPPHVQAPDEMSIDDDTQTAGSPRGLVQQDQMQPESIAPLGRIGPPTQTRRDGPWIIRFFSPVAG
;
A
#
# COMPACT_ATOMS: atom_id res chain seq x y z
N MET A 1 -1.90 4.20 8.66
CA MET A 1 -3.03 3.25 8.79
C MET A 1 -2.71 1.95 8.04
N ARG A 2 -3.38 0.83 8.34
CA ARG A 2 -3.32 -0.39 7.52
C ARG A 2 -4.73 -0.80 7.11
N ILE A 3 -4.87 -1.31 5.89
CA ILE A 3 -6.12 -1.82 5.34
C ILE A 3 -5.88 -3.18 4.69
N ASP A 4 -6.90 -4.03 4.69
CA ASP A 4 -6.86 -5.31 3.99
C ASP A 4 -7.77 -5.21 2.75
N ILE A 5 -7.23 -5.59 1.58
CA ILE A 5 -7.89 -5.64 0.28
C ILE A 5 -7.88 -7.11 -0.15
N GLY A 6 -8.96 -7.85 0.13
CA GLY A 6 -8.92 -9.31 0.03
C GLY A 6 -7.82 -9.89 0.92
N PRO A 7 -6.91 -10.75 0.40
CA PRO A 7 -5.79 -11.29 1.17
C PRO A 7 -4.58 -10.34 1.28
N PHE A 8 -4.62 -9.16 0.64
CA PHE A 8 -3.48 -8.25 0.55
C PHE A 8 -3.56 -7.15 1.60
N ARG A 9 -2.43 -6.80 2.21
CA ARG A 9 -2.37 -5.83 3.31
C ARG A 9 -1.60 -4.59 2.89
N TYR A 10 -2.28 -3.46 2.80
CA TYR A 10 -1.67 -2.20 2.42
C TYR A 10 -1.38 -1.31 3.62
N SER A 11 -0.24 -0.62 3.59
CA SER A 11 0.04 0.51 4.47
C SER A 11 -0.43 1.81 3.83
N VAL A 12 -1.29 2.55 4.52
CA VAL A 12 -1.79 3.86 4.06
C VAL A 12 -1.06 4.95 4.85
N GLN A 13 -0.36 5.83 4.16
CA GLN A 13 0.49 6.85 4.75
C GLN A 13 0.08 8.24 4.26
N LEU A 14 -0.06 9.17 5.19
CA LEU A 14 -0.21 10.58 4.87
C LEU A 14 1.20 11.19 4.73
N VAL A 15 1.49 11.76 3.57
CA VAL A 15 2.79 12.34 3.23
C VAL A 15 2.66 13.86 3.18
N HIS A 16 3.71 14.56 3.63
CA HIS A 16 3.74 16.02 3.59
C HIS A 16 4.14 16.54 2.21
N GLY A 17 3.32 17.40 1.62
CA GLY A 17 3.56 18.00 0.31
C GLY A 17 3.10 17.13 -0.87
N MET A 18 3.48 17.51 -2.09
CA MET A 18 3.18 16.76 -3.31
C MET A 18 3.98 15.47 -3.38
N ILE A 19 3.39 14.41 -3.94
CA ILE A 19 4.08 13.16 -4.23
C ILE A 19 4.67 13.28 -5.64
N ARG A 20 5.94 12.92 -5.80
CA ARG A 20 6.64 12.90 -7.10
C ARG A 20 6.66 11.46 -7.62
N HIS A 21 6.06 11.21 -8.77
CA HIS A 21 6.07 9.91 -9.45
C HIS A 21 6.21 10.12 -10.96
N ASP A 22 7.17 9.44 -11.60
CA ASP A 22 7.44 9.52 -13.04
C ASP A 22 7.50 10.95 -13.60
N ASP A 23 8.25 11.81 -12.89
CA ASP A 23 8.41 13.23 -13.18
C ASP A 23 7.13 14.09 -13.15
N GLN A 24 6.05 13.54 -12.61
CA GLN A 24 4.78 14.22 -12.39
C GLN A 24 4.50 14.36 -10.89
N ASP A 25 3.76 15.41 -10.56
CA ASP A 25 3.31 15.66 -9.19
C ASP A 25 1.87 15.15 -9.06
N CYS A 26 1.61 14.34 -8.04
CA CYS A 26 0.29 13.77 -7.77
C CYS A 26 -0.11 13.91 -6.29
N TYR A 27 -1.39 13.74 -6.02
CA TYR A 27 -1.95 13.79 -4.67
C TYR A 27 -2.09 12.40 -4.02
N GLY A 28 -2.03 11.34 -4.82
CA GLY A 28 -2.12 9.95 -4.40
C GLY A 28 -1.14 9.09 -5.19
N LEU A 29 -0.69 8.00 -4.58
CA LEU A 29 0.09 6.98 -5.27
C LEU A 29 -0.13 5.60 -4.63
N CYS A 30 -0.61 4.66 -5.44
CA CYS A 30 -0.64 3.24 -5.12
C CYS A 30 0.62 2.54 -5.63
N ASP A 31 1.50 2.13 -4.72
CA ASP A 31 2.64 1.25 -5.02
C ASP A 31 2.29 -0.18 -4.58
N ASN A 32 1.87 -0.96 -5.58
CA ASN A 32 1.42 -2.34 -5.42
C ASN A 32 2.55 -3.30 -5.01
N LEU A 33 3.78 -3.07 -5.47
CA LEU A 33 4.94 -3.89 -5.14
C LEU A 33 5.30 -3.74 -3.66
N ALA A 34 5.31 -2.51 -3.15
CA ALA A 34 5.56 -2.23 -1.74
C ALA A 34 4.30 -2.33 -0.85
N GLN A 35 3.14 -2.64 -1.43
CA GLN A 35 1.83 -2.66 -0.76
C GLN A 35 1.59 -1.40 0.08
N ARG A 36 1.74 -0.24 -0.55
CA ARG A 36 1.55 1.06 0.10
C ARG A 36 0.68 1.99 -0.73
N ILE A 37 -0.16 2.74 -0.04
CA ILE A 37 -0.92 3.86 -0.59
C ILE A 37 -0.41 5.12 0.10
N LEU A 38 0.09 6.06 -0.68
CA LEU A 38 0.54 7.35 -0.22
C LEU A 38 -0.53 8.39 -0.57
N ILE A 39 -0.88 9.24 0.40
CA ILE A 39 -1.84 10.34 0.20
C ILE A 39 -1.15 11.63 0.63
N SER A 40 -1.17 12.63 -0.25
CA SER A 40 -0.67 13.97 0.03
C SER A 40 -1.54 14.67 1.07
N ASP A 41 -0.93 15.44 1.96
CA ASP A 41 -1.64 16.31 2.89
C ASP A 41 -2.08 17.66 2.30
N VAL A 42 -1.68 17.97 1.05
CA VAL A 42 -1.97 19.24 0.36
C VAL A 42 -3.46 19.46 0.11
N PRO A 43 -4.25 18.49 -0.41
CA PRO A 43 -5.69 18.67 -0.58
C PRO A 43 -6.42 18.73 0.77
N ASN A 44 -7.63 19.29 0.79
CA ASN A 44 -8.44 19.28 2.00
C ASN A 44 -8.92 17.86 2.37
N GLU A 45 -9.49 17.67 3.57
CA GLU A 45 -9.88 16.34 4.07
C GLU A 45 -10.84 15.58 3.13
N SER A 46 -11.84 16.26 2.57
CA SER A 46 -12.78 15.65 1.63
C SER A 46 -12.08 15.20 0.34
N GLN A 47 -11.17 16.02 -0.18
CA GLN A 47 -10.40 15.67 -1.37
C GLN A 47 -9.45 14.51 -1.09
N ARG A 48 -8.79 14.49 0.06
CA ARG A 48 -7.92 13.37 0.46
C ARG A 48 -8.69 12.06 0.59
N LEU A 49 -9.93 12.10 1.05
CA LEU A 49 -10.78 10.91 1.08
C LEU A 49 -11.12 10.40 -0.33
N SER A 50 -11.38 11.32 -1.27
CA SER A 50 -11.59 10.97 -2.68
C SER A 50 -10.34 10.35 -3.31
N VAL A 51 -9.18 10.97 -3.10
CA VAL A 51 -7.88 10.45 -3.55
C VAL A 51 -7.63 9.07 -2.94
N PHE A 52 -7.90 8.89 -1.65
CA PHE A 52 -7.75 7.58 -1.00
C PHE A 52 -8.58 6.49 -1.67
N PHE A 53 -9.84 6.78 -2.01
CA PHE A 53 -10.70 5.82 -2.71
C PHE A 53 -10.28 5.57 -4.15
N HIS A 54 -9.76 6.60 -4.84
CA HIS A 54 -9.16 6.46 -6.16
C HIS A 54 -7.96 5.48 -6.11
N GLU A 55 -6.99 5.70 -5.21
CA GLU A 55 -5.84 4.80 -5.06
C GLU A 55 -6.22 3.38 -4.58
N LEU A 56 -7.28 3.29 -3.78
CA LEU A 56 -7.82 2.00 -3.34
C LEU A 56 -8.35 1.18 -4.52
N MET A 57 -8.91 1.83 -5.55
CA MET A 57 -9.36 1.16 -6.75
C MET A 57 -8.20 0.62 -7.59
N HIS A 58 -7.11 1.38 -7.74
CA HIS A 58 -5.88 0.85 -8.36
C HIS A 58 -5.36 -0.37 -7.61
N ALA A 59 -5.26 -0.29 -6.28
CA ALA A 59 -4.83 -1.42 -5.45
C ALA A 59 -5.73 -2.66 -5.62
N TRP A 60 -7.04 -2.46 -5.77
CA TRP A 60 -7.98 -3.54 -6.08
C TRP A 60 -7.70 -4.14 -7.47
N TRP A 61 -7.65 -3.32 -8.52
CA TRP A 61 -7.45 -3.80 -9.89
C TRP A 61 -6.14 -4.54 -10.11
N TYR A 62 -5.04 -4.06 -9.51
CA TYR A 62 -3.75 -4.76 -9.53
C TYR A 62 -3.83 -6.21 -9.05
N HIS A 63 -4.73 -6.51 -8.11
CA HIS A 63 -4.86 -7.85 -7.53
C HIS A 63 -5.89 -8.73 -8.23
N PHE A 64 -6.92 -8.14 -8.85
CA PHE A 64 -8.01 -8.88 -9.45
C PHE A 64 -7.96 -8.91 -10.99
N GLY A 65 -6.94 -8.29 -11.59
CA GLY A 65 -6.65 -8.40 -13.03
C GLY A 65 -7.72 -7.78 -13.92
N ILE A 66 -8.42 -6.76 -13.41
CA ILE A 66 -9.39 -5.99 -14.19
C ILE A 66 -8.65 -4.77 -14.70
N ASP A 67 -8.59 -4.62 -16.02
CA ASP A 67 -8.04 -3.46 -16.70
C ASP A 67 -9.19 -2.78 -17.46
N PRO A 68 -9.86 -1.77 -16.86
CA PRO A 68 -10.89 -1.03 -17.55
C PRO A 68 -10.27 -0.22 -18.70
N ALA A 69 -10.96 -0.12 -19.83
CA ALA A 69 -10.49 0.70 -20.95
C ALA A 69 -10.20 2.17 -20.56
N ASP A 70 -10.87 2.66 -19.51
CA ASP A 70 -10.68 4.00 -18.92
C ASP A 70 -10.43 3.89 -17.40
N GLU A 71 -9.39 3.16 -16.99
CA GLU A 71 -9.01 2.91 -15.59
C GLU A 71 -9.12 4.16 -14.69
N GLU A 72 -8.41 5.23 -15.07
CA GLU A 72 -8.36 6.50 -14.34
C GLU A 72 -9.74 7.15 -14.14
N ALA A 73 -10.56 7.18 -15.20
CA ALA A 73 -11.89 7.80 -15.14
C ALA A 73 -12.82 7.02 -14.21
N VAL A 74 -12.68 5.69 -14.17
CA VAL A 74 -13.44 4.85 -13.25
C VAL A 74 -12.94 5.02 -11.81
N ALA A 75 -11.63 5.12 -11.60
CA ALA A 75 -11.05 5.38 -10.27
C ALA A 75 -11.53 6.73 -9.72
N ASP A 76 -11.53 7.78 -10.54
CA ASP A 76 -12.07 9.10 -10.20
C ASP A 76 -13.55 9.04 -9.84
N LEU A 77 -14.35 8.38 -10.66
CA LEU A 77 -15.79 8.23 -10.42
C LEU A 77 -16.05 7.53 -9.08
N VAL A 78 -15.34 6.43 -8.80
CA VAL A 78 -15.45 5.71 -7.52
C VAL A 78 -14.98 6.57 -6.37
N GLY A 79 -13.87 7.29 -6.53
CA GLY A 79 -13.33 8.21 -5.53
C GLY A 79 -14.37 9.23 -5.05
N VAL A 80 -15.03 9.87 -6.00
CA VAL A 80 -16.09 10.85 -5.73
C VAL A 80 -17.32 10.18 -5.12
N ALA A 81 -17.81 9.09 -5.72
CA ALA A 81 -19.02 8.40 -5.27
C ALA A 81 -18.89 7.89 -3.83
N MET A 82 -17.77 7.26 -3.50
CA MET A 82 -17.50 6.73 -2.15
C MET A 82 -17.36 7.85 -1.11
N THR A 83 -16.72 8.95 -1.49
CA THR A 83 -16.62 10.13 -0.62
C THR A 83 -17.99 10.71 -0.28
N GLN A 84 -18.85 10.88 -1.28
CA GLN A 84 -20.22 11.38 -1.09
C GLN A 84 -21.03 10.43 -0.20
N PHE A 85 -20.94 9.12 -0.46
CA PHE A 85 -21.60 8.11 0.36
C PHE A 85 -21.15 8.18 1.82
N MET A 86 -19.84 8.23 2.09
CA MET A 86 -19.31 8.33 3.46
C MET A 86 -19.76 9.60 4.18
N GLN A 87 -19.79 10.73 3.47
CA GLN A 87 -20.27 11.99 4.02
C GLN A 87 -21.75 11.87 4.42
N GLN A 88 -22.60 11.39 3.52
CA GLN A 88 -24.02 11.18 3.78
C GLN A 88 -24.26 10.21 4.94
N ALA A 89 -23.56 9.07 4.95
CA ALA A 89 -23.63 8.10 6.04
C ALA A 89 -23.21 8.71 7.38
N SER A 90 -22.13 9.50 7.40
CA SER A 90 -21.66 10.19 8.59
C SER A 90 -22.68 11.20 9.12
N HIS A 91 -23.33 11.96 8.24
CA HIS A 91 -24.41 12.88 8.62
C HIS A 91 -25.62 12.12 9.20
N ALA A 92 -26.04 11.03 8.56
CA ALA A 92 -27.16 10.21 9.02
C ALA A 92 -26.90 9.60 10.41
N LEU A 93 -25.68 9.15 10.67
CA LEU A 93 -25.28 8.59 11.97
C LEU A 93 -25.24 9.67 13.06
N ARG A 94 -24.67 10.85 12.76
CA ARG A 94 -24.64 11.98 13.70
C ARG A 94 -26.06 12.42 14.09
N GLY A 95 -27.00 12.45 13.15
CA GLY A 95 -28.41 12.76 13.42
C GLY A 95 -29.11 11.79 14.37
N ARG A 96 -28.58 10.56 14.52
CA ARG A 96 -29.08 9.53 15.44
C ARG A 96 -28.30 9.46 16.77
N GLY A 97 -27.42 10.43 17.03
CA GLY A 97 -26.53 10.40 18.19
C GLY A 97 -25.45 9.31 18.11
N MET A 98 -25.30 8.63 16.97
CA MET A 98 -24.27 7.63 16.73
C MET A 98 -23.02 8.32 16.19
N SER A 99 -21.88 8.06 16.82
CA SER A 99 -20.58 8.54 16.33
C SER A 99 -19.79 7.34 15.83
N LEU A 100 -19.30 7.42 14.59
CA LEU A 100 -18.23 6.55 14.12
C LEU A 100 -16.95 6.95 14.87
N ARG A 101 -16.74 6.37 16.05
CA ARG A 101 -15.47 6.46 16.75
C ARG A 101 -14.59 5.30 16.30
N ALA A 102 -13.36 5.60 15.91
CA ALA A 102 -12.34 4.57 15.83
C ALA A 102 -12.17 3.98 17.24
N ALA A 103 -12.43 2.69 17.39
CA ALA A 103 -12.15 2.01 18.64
C ALA A 103 -10.62 1.94 18.80
N PRO A 104 -10.05 2.38 19.93
CA PRO A 104 -8.64 2.14 20.20
C PRO A 104 -8.41 0.63 20.15
N MET A 105 -7.39 0.18 19.43
CA MET A 105 -6.96 -1.21 19.44
C MET A 105 -6.37 -1.53 20.82
N THR A 106 -7.22 -1.80 21.80
CA THR A 106 -6.79 -2.30 23.11
C THR A 106 -6.37 -3.75 22.95
N GLY A 107 -5.06 -3.96 22.82
CA GLY A 107 -4.42 -5.28 22.89
C GLY A 107 -4.04 -5.84 21.53
N ALA A 108 -2.94 -5.35 20.95
CA ALA A 108 -2.15 -6.22 20.08
C ALA A 108 -1.54 -7.30 21.01
N PRO A 109 -1.79 -8.60 20.78
CA PRO A 109 -1.14 -9.66 21.54
C PRO A 109 0.38 -9.50 21.38
N SER A 110 1.10 -9.54 22.49
CA SER A 110 2.56 -9.56 22.48
C SER A 110 3.02 -10.69 21.56
N PRO A 111 3.96 -10.44 20.63
CA PRO A 111 4.48 -11.51 19.79
C PRO A 111 5.06 -12.60 20.70
N PRO A 112 4.84 -13.89 20.37
CA PRO A 112 5.46 -14.98 21.10
C PRO A 112 6.98 -14.80 21.08
N HIS A 113 7.60 -15.01 22.24
CA HIS A 113 9.05 -14.95 22.39
C HIS A 113 9.65 -16.10 21.58
N VAL A 114 10.11 -15.81 20.36
CA VAL A 114 10.84 -16.78 19.53
C VAL A 114 12.25 -16.89 20.12
N GLN A 115 12.55 -18.03 20.74
CA GLN A 115 13.93 -18.42 21.04
C GLN A 115 14.67 -18.60 19.72
N ALA A 116 15.81 -17.92 19.56
CA ALA A 116 16.66 -18.08 18.40
C ALA A 116 17.12 -19.55 18.31
N PRO A 117 17.08 -20.17 17.13
CA PRO A 117 17.67 -21.49 16.93
C PRO A 117 19.19 -21.41 17.11
N ASP A 118 19.75 -22.39 17.82
CA ASP A 118 21.19 -22.58 18.00
C ASP A 118 21.90 -22.63 16.64
N GLU A 119 23.04 -21.93 16.57
CA GLU A 119 23.93 -21.88 15.42
C GLU A 119 24.39 -23.28 15.03
N MET A 120 23.93 -23.77 13.88
CA MET A 120 24.41 -25.01 13.29
C MET A 120 25.58 -24.67 12.36
N SER A 121 26.81 -25.05 12.75
CA SER A 121 28.00 -24.89 11.92
C SER A 121 27.88 -25.75 10.66
N ILE A 122 27.93 -25.11 9.49
CA ILE A 122 28.01 -25.80 8.21
C ILE A 122 29.49 -25.90 7.86
N ASP A 123 30.00 -27.13 7.81
CA ASP A 123 31.33 -27.44 7.31
C ASP A 123 31.41 -27.18 5.80
N ASP A 124 32.47 -26.47 5.43
CA ASP A 124 32.83 -26.03 4.09
C ASP A 124 33.63 -27.13 3.39
N ASP A 125 32.96 -27.98 2.60
CA ASP A 125 33.63 -28.96 1.74
C ASP A 125 33.71 -28.45 0.30
N THR A 126 34.92 -28.01 -0.02
CA THR A 126 35.43 -27.64 -1.33
C THR A 126 35.47 -28.85 -2.26
N GLN A 127 34.85 -28.78 -3.46
CA GLN A 127 35.30 -29.59 -4.60
C GLN A 127 35.36 -28.79 -5.91
N THR A 128 36.54 -28.86 -6.48
CA THR A 128 37.04 -28.23 -7.70
C THR A 128 36.99 -29.26 -8.83
N ALA A 129 36.45 -28.90 -10.00
CA ALA A 129 36.70 -29.45 -11.36
C ALA A 129 35.42 -29.28 -12.20
N GLY A 130 35.41 -28.90 -13.47
CA GLY A 130 36.43 -28.59 -14.46
C GLY A 130 35.70 -28.09 -15.71
N SER A 131 36.38 -27.25 -16.50
CA SER A 131 35.89 -26.74 -17.78
C SER A 131 35.86 -27.86 -18.84
N PRO A 132 34.98 -27.80 -19.87
CA PRO A 132 35.52 -27.30 -21.14
C PRO A 132 34.57 -26.46 -22.02
N ARG A 133 35.26 -25.65 -22.83
CA ARG A 133 34.87 -24.91 -24.04
C ARG A 133 33.71 -25.50 -24.85
N GLY A 134 32.71 -24.65 -25.12
CA GLY A 134 31.78 -24.77 -26.23
C GLY A 134 31.63 -23.41 -26.91
N LEU A 135 32.20 -23.30 -28.10
CA LEU A 135 32.16 -22.14 -28.98
C LEU A 135 30.81 -22.16 -29.72
N VAL A 136 29.89 -21.23 -29.44
CA VAL A 136 28.75 -20.95 -30.32
C VAL A 136 28.67 -19.45 -30.52
N GLN A 137 28.94 -19.06 -31.76
CA GLN A 137 28.82 -17.71 -32.29
C GLN A 137 27.37 -17.56 -32.77
N GLN A 138 26.57 -16.74 -32.07
CA GLN A 138 25.26 -16.30 -32.53
C GLN A 138 25.08 -14.80 -32.26
N ASP A 139 24.29 -14.21 -33.14
CA ASP A 139 24.22 -12.81 -33.54
C ASP A 139 24.21 -11.74 -32.44
N GLN A 140 24.99 -10.70 -32.71
CA GLN A 140 24.83 -9.38 -32.11
C GLN A 140 23.53 -8.75 -32.61
N MET A 141 22.52 -8.69 -31.74
CA MET A 141 21.54 -7.60 -31.77
C MET A 141 21.61 -6.88 -30.42
N GLN A 142 21.78 -5.57 -30.51
CA GLN A 142 22.09 -4.70 -29.38
C GLN A 142 20.92 -4.62 -28.38
N PRO A 143 21.18 -4.78 -27.06
CA PRO A 143 20.20 -4.41 -26.07
C PRO A 143 20.15 -2.89 -25.97
N GLU A 144 18.94 -2.32 -26.16
CA GLU A 144 18.67 -0.95 -25.80
C GLU A 144 19.00 -0.71 -24.32
N SER A 145 19.75 0.35 -24.08
CA SER A 145 20.23 0.79 -22.77
C SER A 145 19.05 1.15 -21.87
N ILE A 146 18.63 0.21 -21.01
CA ILE A 146 17.73 0.50 -19.89
C ILE A 146 18.51 1.32 -18.86
N ALA A 147 18.06 2.55 -18.64
CA ALA A 147 18.62 3.44 -17.63
C ALA A 147 18.48 2.83 -16.22
N PRO A 148 19.46 3.01 -15.32
CA PRO A 148 19.39 2.47 -13.98
C PRO A 148 18.29 3.16 -13.17
N LEU A 149 17.36 2.36 -12.64
CA LEU A 149 16.40 2.73 -11.61
C LEU A 149 17.11 3.50 -10.48
N GLY A 150 16.65 4.73 -10.25
CA GLY A 150 17.14 5.59 -9.19
C GLY A 150 17.00 4.93 -7.82
N ARG A 151 18.08 4.95 -7.05
CA ARG A 151 18.09 4.50 -5.66
C ARG A 151 17.13 5.38 -4.84
N ILE A 152 16.04 4.79 -4.37
CA ILE A 152 15.20 5.36 -3.33
C ILE A 152 16.03 5.35 -2.04
N GLY A 153 16.36 6.54 -1.52
CA GLY A 153 17.04 6.69 -0.23
C GLY A 153 16.18 6.16 0.93
N PRO A 154 16.79 5.73 2.05
CA PRO A 154 16.05 5.19 3.17
C PRO A 154 15.11 6.26 3.76
N PRO A 155 13.85 5.92 4.09
CA PRO A 155 12.93 6.87 4.69
C PRO A 155 13.41 7.24 6.10
N THR A 156 13.53 8.55 6.34
CA THR A 156 13.78 9.12 7.65
C THR A 156 12.61 8.78 8.57
N GLN A 157 12.91 8.07 9.65
CA GLN A 157 11.94 7.59 10.65
C GLN A 157 11.28 8.77 11.37
N THR A 158 9.96 8.95 11.19
CA THR A 158 9.16 9.81 12.06
C THR A 158 7.88 9.10 12.51
N ARG A 159 7.82 8.92 13.84
CA ARG A 159 6.66 8.66 14.72
C ARG A 159 5.76 7.44 14.49
N ARG A 160 5.53 6.72 15.59
CA ARG A 160 4.67 5.54 15.72
C ARG A 160 3.20 5.93 15.73
N ASP A 161 2.49 5.66 14.64
CA ASP A 161 1.02 5.59 14.62
C ASP A 161 0.57 4.17 14.26
N GLY A 162 -0.16 3.54 15.19
CA GLY A 162 -0.64 2.17 15.06
C GLY A 162 -1.72 1.98 13.98
N PRO A 163 -2.09 0.73 13.66
CA PRO A 163 -3.15 0.44 12.69
C PRO A 163 -4.53 0.82 13.24
N TRP A 164 -5.40 1.33 12.37
CA TRP A 164 -6.79 1.69 12.66
C TRP A 164 -7.70 0.62 12.08
N ILE A 165 -8.68 0.12 12.85
CA ILE A 165 -9.75 -0.76 12.36
C ILE A 165 -11.07 -0.06 12.60
N ILE A 166 -11.89 0.07 11.55
CA ILE A 166 -13.26 0.60 11.67
C ILE A 166 -14.16 -0.55 12.13
N ARG A 167 -14.73 -0.45 13.33
CA ARG A 167 -15.73 -1.39 13.86
C ARG A 167 -17.04 -0.64 14.11
N PHE A 168 -18.16 -1.26 13.73
CA PHE A 168 -19.49 -0.73 13.98
C PHE A 168 -19.99 -1.24 15.34
N PHE A 169 -20.44 -0.34 16.21
CA PHE A 169 -21.12 -0.69 17.45
C PHE A 169 -22.58 -0.27 17.36
N SER A 170 -23.49 -1.22 17.55
CA SER A 170 -24.91 -0.94 17.80
C SER A 170 -25.09 -0.72 19.30
N PRO A 171 -25.74 0.37 19.75
CA PRO A 171 -26.16 0.45 21.14
C PRO A 171 -27.18 -0.66 21.37
N VAL A 172 -26.89 -1.54 22.33
CA VAL A 172 -27.89 -2.46 22.86
C VAL A 172 -28.91 -1.58 23.59
N ALA A 173 -30.16 -1.60 23.12
CA ALA A 173 -31.25 -0.95 23.82
C ALA A 173 -31.47 -1.65 25.16
N GLY A 174 -31.27 -0.92 26.25
CA GLY A 174 -31.66 -1.29 27.62
C GLY A 174 -32.78 -0.38 28.10
#